data_AF-A0A520C583-F1
#
_entry.id   AF-A0A520C583-F1
#
_cell.length_a   1.000
_cell.length_b   1.000
_cell.length_c   1.000
_cell.angle_alpha   90.00
_cell.angle_beta   90.00
_cell.angle_gamma   90.00
#
_symmetry.space_group_name_H-M   'P 1'
#
loop_
_entity.id
_entity.type
_entity.pdbx_description
1 polymer ?
#
loop_
_entity_poly.entity_id
_entity_poly.type
_entity_poly.pdbx_seq_one_letter_code
_entity_poly.pdbx_strand_id
1 'polypeptide(L)'
;KASGCIAVSGGLEVASDRLLKLIDKGVTVEQVAKVTRNFTETGIMVHAYLMYGYPTQTVQETVDSLEMVRQLFEAGVLQSGFWHQFAMTAHSPVGLYPEKFGVVKDTEEIGTFANNDINYTDKTGIDHNKFSFGLKKSLFNFMHGICFDYKLQDWFDFKIPRTTIASDFIDCALKMDDNLNTKPTAKVVWLGGKPQTEVFTKSKKGNTWQMMTLTFHHKKETFSIQLNEIEGAWLVNALAKVSIYQEKVFSFQELKADFETELEHFELFWYAKPIYQLREFGLLVL
;
A
#
# COMPACT_ATOMS: atom_id res chain seq x y z
N LYS A 1 -9.69 0.40 8.06
CA LYS A 1 -10.49 1.52 8.60
C LYS A 1 -11.76 1.08 9.33
N ALA A 2 -12.66 0.32 8.70
CA ALA A 2 -13.96 -0.03 9.31
C ALA A 2 -13.86 -0.74 10.68
N SER A 3 -12.78 -1.50 10.89
CA SER A 3 -12.44 -2.14 12.17
C SER A 3 -11.91 -1.20 13.27
N GLY A 4 -11.77 0.10 13.00
CA GLY A 4 -11.21 1.08 13.95
C GLY A 4 -9.69 1.23 13.92
N CYS A 5 -8.99 0.65 12.92
CA CYS A 5 -7.56 0.88 12.72
C CYS A 5 -7.30 2.39 12.46
N ILE A 6 -6.41 2.98 13.26
CA ILE A 6 -6.04 4.41 13.21
C ILE A 6 -4.59 4.64 12.75
N ALA A 7 -3.73 3.62 12.85
CA ALA A 7 -2.35 3.69 12.44
C ALA A 7 -1.85 2.30 12.02
N VAL A 8 -0.89 2.28 11.11
CA VAL A 8 -0.14 1.10 10.70
C VAL A 8 1.35 1.42 10.74
N SER A 9 2.12 0.45 11.20
CA SER A 9 3.58 0.51 11.12
C SER A 9 4.08 -0.64 10.27
N GLY A 10 4.94 -0.35 9.30
CA GLY A 10 5.48 -1.36 8.39
C GLY A 10 6.94 -1.11 8.06
N GLY A 11 7.69 -2.18 7.85
CA GLY A 11 8.98 -2.11 7.16
C GLY A 11 8.76 -1.52 5.78
N LEU A 12 9.21 -0.28 5.60
CA LEU A 12 9.35 0.35 4.31
C LEU A 12 10.84 0.28 4.04
N GLU A 13 11.31 -0.88 3.60
CA GLU A 13 12.68 -1.05 3.11
C GLU A 13 12.71 -0.31 1.78
N VAL A 14 12.74 1.02 1.86
CA VAL A 14 12.93 1.91 0.73
C VAL A 14 14.38 1.69 0.31
N ALA A 15 14.57 0.62 -0.44
CA ALA A 15 15.83 0.03 -0.80
C ALA A 15 15.78 -0.22 -2.30
N SER A 16 16.95 -0.32 -2.93
CA SER A 16 17.01 -0.69 -4.34
C SER A 16 16.30 -2.02 -4.57
N ASP A 17 15.80 -2.24 -5.79
CA ASP A 17 15.21 -3.53 -6.20
C ASP A 17 16.14 -4.72 -5.90
N ARG A 18 17.46 -4.48 -5.95
CA ARG A 18 18.47 -5.49 -5.59
C ARG A 18 18.38 -5.88 -4.11
N LEU A 19 18.32 -4.90 -3.22
CA LEU A 19 18.19 -5.15 -1.77
C LEU A 19 16.83 -5.75 -1.42
N LEU A 20 15.75 -5.28 -2.05
CA LEU A 20 14.41 -5.87 -1.87
C LEU A 20 14.35 -7.34 -2.28
N LYS A 21 15.04 -7.71 -3.38
CA LYS A 21 15.20 -9.12 -3.79
C LYS A 21 16.05 -9.93 -2.80
N LEU A 22 17.10 -9.33 -2.22
CA LEU A 22 17.93 -10.00 -1.20
C LEU A 22 17.18 -10.22 0.12
N ILE A 23 16.23 -9.36 0.45
CA ILE A 23 15.38 -9.45 1.64
C ILE A 23 14.16 -10.38 1.40
N ASP A 24 13.91 -10.79 0.15
CA ASP A 24 12.79 -11.65 -0.28
C ASP A 24 11.41 -11.09 0.09
N LYS A 25 11.25 -9.76 0.02
CA LYS A 25 10.02 -9.11 0.51
C LYS A 25 8.88 -9.09 -0.50
N GLY A 26 9.15 -9.37 -1.78
CA GLY A 26 8.14 -9.50 -2.83
C GLY A 26 7.30 -8.24 -3.09
N VAL A 27 7.78 -7.05 -2.70
CA VAL A 27 7.08 -5.76 -2.90
C VAL A 27 7.97 -4.79 -3.67
N THR A 28 7.35 -3.91 -4.47
CA THR A 28 8.04 -2.81 -5.17
C THR A 28 7.78 -1.47 -4.48
N VAL A 29 8.60 -0.46 -4.78
CA VAL A 29 8.46 0.89 -4.20
C VAL A 29 7.17 1.56 -4.65
N GLU A 30 6.73 1.32 -5.89
CA GLU A 30 5.47 1.83 -6.42
C GLU A 30 4.27 1.23 -5.68
N GLN A 31 4.30 -0.06 -5.39
CA GLN A 31 3.27 -0.73 -4.58
C GLN A 31 3.22 -0.13 -3.18
N VAL A 32 4.39 0.11 -2.58
CA VAL A 32 4.52 0.79 -1.29
C VAL A 32 3.89 2.18 -1.33
N ALA A 33 4.21 3.00 -2.34
CA ALA A 33 3.63 4.35 -2.48
C ALA A 33 2.10 4.30 -2.58
N LYS A 34 1.55 3.39 -3.40
CA LYS A 34 0.09 3.21 -3.55
C LYS A 34 -0.58 2.76 -2.25
N VAL A 35 -0.01 1.77 -1.57
CA VAL A 35 -0.57 1.25 -0.31
C VAL A 35 -0.56 2.31 0.78
N THR A 36 0.55 3.05 0.91
CA THR A 36 0.69 4.11 1.92
C THR A 36 -0.22 5.31 1.63
N ARG A 37 -0.41 5.68 0.36
CA ARG A 37 -1.44 6.64 -0.06
C ARG A 37 -2.83 6.17 0.38
N ASN A 38 -3.21 4.92 0.08
CA ASN A 38 -4.53 4.39 0.43
C ASN A 38 -4.77 4.40 1.95
N PHE A 39 -3.76 4.11 2.77
CA PHE A 39 -3.86 4.28 4.22
C PHE A 39 -4.07 5.75 4.61
N THR A 40 -3.24 6.64 4.08
CA THR A 40 -3.28 8.07 4.39
C THR A 40 -4.62 8.71 4.01
N GLU A 41 -5.10 8.49 2.79
CA GLU A 41 -6.38 9.03 2.29
C GLU A 41 -7.58 8.52 3.12
N THR A 42 -7.44 7.33 3.70
CA THR A 42 -8.46 6.78 4.59
C THR A 42 -8.34 7.27 6.03
N GLY A 43 -7.37 8.13 6.35
CA GLY A 43 -7.13 8.70 7.67
C GLY A 43 -6.41 7.75 8.62
N ILE A 44 -5.69 6.76 8.08
CA ILE A 44 -4.84 5.84 8.83
C ILE A 44 -3.41 6.35 8.74
N MET A 45 -2.81 6.65 9.89
CA MET A 45 -1.43 7.13 9.95
C MET A 45 -0.45 6.01 9.59
N VAL A 46 0.54 6.31 8.76
CA VAL A 46 1.58 5.39 8.33
C VAL A 46 2.91 5.74 9.01
N HIS A 47 3.45 4.78 9.76
CA HIS A 47 4.80 4.80 10.31
C HIS A 47 5.73 3.84 9.55
N ALA A 48 6.81 4.36 8.97
CA ALA A 48 7.77 3.61 8.18
C ALA A 48 9.00 3.19 9.00
N TYR A 49 9.25 1.88 9.11
CA TYR A 49 10.55 1.36 9.53
C TYR A 49 11.48 1.29 8.32
N LEU A 50 12.48 2.17 8.30
CA LEU A 50 13.45 2.29 7.22
C LEU A 50 14.76 1.62 7.63
N MET A 51 15.45 0.97 6.69
CA MET A 51 16.69 0.25 6.98
C MET A 51 17.83 0.71 6.07
N TYR A 52 19.03 0.85 6.63
CA TYR A 52 20.27 1.11 5.89
C TYR A 52 21.44 0.31 6.49
N GLY A 53 22.55 0.19 5.78
CA GLY A 53 23.69 -0.64 6.16
C GLY A 53 23.46 -2.14 5.97
N TYR A 54 22.50 -2.56 5.14
CA TYR A 54 22.30 -3.98 4.84
C TYR A 54 23.56 -4.57 4.18
N PRO A 55 23.91 -5.85 4.39
CA PRO A 55 25.02 -6.50 3.71
C PRO A 55 25.11 -6.18 2.22
N THR A 56 26.28 -5.76 1.76
CA THR A 56 26.57 -5.35 0.37
C THR A 56 25.87 -4.07 -0.10
N GLN A 57 25.19 -3.32 0.78
CA GLN A 57 24.58 -2.05 0.40
C GLN A 57 25.65 -1.04 -0.01
N THR A 58 25.45 -0.42 -1.16
CA THR A 58 26.36 0.61 -1.67
C THR A 58 26.00 2.00 -1.15
N VAL A 59 26.93 2.93 -1.29
CA VAL A 59 26.68 4.36 -1.03
C VAL A 59 25.55 4.88 -1.92
N GLN A 60 25.53 4.48 -3.20
CA GLN A 60 24.50 4.91 -4.14
C GLN A 60 23.11 4.50 -3.67
N GLU A 61 22.95 3.23 -3.27
CA GLU A 61 21.66 2.73 -2.78
C GLU A 61 21.20 3.47 -1.52
N THR A 62 22.12 3.83 -0.63
CA THR A 62 21.77 4.65 0.56
C THR A 62 21.26 6.04 0.18
N VAL A 63 21.86 6.68 -0.83
CA VAL A 63 21.45 8.00 -1.32
C VAL A 63 20.11 7.93 -2.06
N ASP A 64 19.94 6.91 -2.91
CA ASP A 64 18.70 6.66 -3.66
C ASP A 64 17.53 6.37 -2.71
N SER A 65 17.78 5.57 -1.67
CA SER A 65 16.82 5.33 -0.57
C SER A 65 16.37 6.63 0.10
N LEU A 66 17.30 7.54 0.39
CA LEU A 66 16.97 8.82 0.97
C LEU A 66 16.10 9.68 0.03
N GLU A 67 16.38 9.68 -1.27
CA GLU A 67 15.58 10.42 -2.25
C GLU A 67 14.14 9.89 -2.33
N MET A 68 13.96 8.57 -2.38
CA MET A 68 12.63 7.97 -2.37
C MET A 68 11.88 8.31 -1.09
N VAL A 69 12.54 8.26 0.08
CA VAL A 69 11.94 8.67 1.36
C VAL A 69 11.53 10.14 1.32
N ARG A 70 12.38 11.03 0.81
CA ARG A 70 12.06 12.46 0.62
C ARG A 70 10.78 12.62 -0.20
N GLN A 71 10.68 11.95 -1.35
CA GLN A 71 9.51 12.02 -2.22
C GLN A 71 8.24 11.44 -1.58
N LEU A 72 8.34 10.35 -0.79
CA LEU A 72 7.20 9.78 -0.07
C LEU A 72 6.64 10.72 1.00
N PHE A 73 7.51 11.43 1.73
CA PHE A 73 7.08 12.45 2.68
C PHE A 73 6.55 13.70 1.98
N GLU A 74 7.18 14.14 0.89
CA GLU A 74 6.73 15.27 0.07
C GLU A 74 5.35 15.02 -0.54
N ALA A 75 5.08 13.79 -0.99
CA ALA A 75 3.76 13.36 -1.46
C ALA A 75 2.72 13.21 -0.33
N GLY A 76 3.14 13.33 0.93
CA GLY A 76 2.27 13.24 2.11
C GLY A 76 1.77 11.82 2.41
N VAL A 77 2.31 10.79 1.75
CA VAL A 77 1.85 9.40 1.93
C VAL A 77 2.45 8.70 3.17
N LEU A 78 3.46 9.32 3.79
CA LEU A 78 4.03 8.94 5.08
C LEU A 78 3.89 10.07 6.08
N GLN A 79 3.63 9.75 7.35
CA GLN A 79 3.54 10.74 8.43
C GLN A 79 4.64 10.57 9.47
N SER A 80 5.23 9.38 9.57
CA SER A 80 6.30 9.11 10.51
C SER A 80 7.24 8.04 9.97
N GLY A 81 8.48 8.03 10.44
CA GLY A 81 9.39 6.94 10.16
C GLY A 81 10.62 6.95 11.05
N PHE A 82 11.40 5.88 10.95
CA PHE A 82 12.63 5.72 11.70
C PHE A 82 13.67 4.94 10.89
N TRP A 83 14.91 5.46 10.83
CA TRP A 83 16.04 4.75 10.26
C TRP A 83 16.70 3.83 11.28
N HIS A 84 16.66 2.54 11.01
CA HIS A 84 17.44 1.53 11.70
C HIS A 84 18.66 1.15 10.86
N GLN A 85 19.85 1.18 11.46
CA GLN A 85 21.01 0.56 10.84
C GLN A 85 20.86 -0.95 10.97
N PHE A 86 21.07 -1.71 9.89
CA PHE A 86 20.98 -3.16 9.95
C PHE A 86 21.95 -3.70 11.01
N ALA A 87 21.43 -4.62 11.82
CA ALA A 87 22.20 -5.42 12.77
C ALA A 87 22.01 -6.89 12.40
N MET A 88 23.11 -7.62 12.24
CA MET A 88 23.06 -9.05 12.00
C MET A 88 22.68 -9.76 13.30
N THR A 89 21.58 -10.51 13.29
CA THR A 89 21.17 -11.31 14.44
C THR A 89 21.42 -12.80 14.18
N ALA A 90 21.80 -13.54 15.23
CA ALA A 90 22.24 -14.93 15.16
C ALA A 90 21.27 -15.91 14.48
N HIS A 91 19.98 -15.63 14.57
CA HIS A 91 18.93 -16.50 14.02
C HIS A 91 18.31 -15.95 12.72
N SER A 92 18.75 -14.78 12.24
CA SER A 92 18.33 -14.28 10.93
C SER A 92 18.97 -15.10 9.80
N PRO A 93 18.38 -15.11 8.58
CA PRO A 93 19.02 -15.73 7.41
C PRO A 93 20.45 -15.24 7.18
N VAL A 94 20.71 -13.96 7.44
CA VAL A 94 22.04 -13.33 7.34
C VAL A 94 23.00 -13.85 8.41
N GLY A 95 22.53 -14.08 9.64
CA GLY A 95 23.33 -14.68 10.70
C GLY A 95 23.55 -16.18 10.54
N LEU A 96 22.61 -16.91 9.93
CA LEU A 96 22.73 -18.35 9.70
C LEU A 96 23.59 -18.68 8.47
N TYR A 97 23.52 -17.84 7.42
CA TYR A 97 24.18 -18.07 6.13
C TYR A 97 24.92 -16.81 5.63
N PRO A 98 25.85 -16.23 6.41
CA PRO A 98 26.50 -14.95 6.10
C PRO A 98 27.19 -14.93 4.72
N GLU A 99 27.70 -16.08 4.27
CA GLU A 99 28.36 -16.25 2.98
C GLU A 99 27.44 -15.96 1.79
N LYS A 100 26.13 -16.26 1.92
CA LYS A 100 25.13 -15.97 0.87
C LYS A 100 24.88 -14.47 0.72
N PHE A 101 25.16 -13.69 1.76
CA PHE A 101 24.97 -12.24 1.79
C PHE A 101 26.30 -11.48 1.69
N GLY A 102 27.41 -12.17 1.36
CA GLY A 102 28.70 -11.53 1.10
C GLY A 102 29.41 -10.98 2.34
N VAL A 103 29.00 -11.39 3.54
CA VAL A 103 29.56 -10.95 4.82
C VAL A 103 30.27 -12.10 5.54
N VAL A 104 31.15 -11.76 6.49
CA VAL A 104 31.86 -12.72 7.32
C VAL A 104 31.64 -12.33 8.79
N LYS A 105 31.26 -13.28 9.64
CA LYS A 105 31.15 -13.02 11.07
C LYS A 105 32.52 -12.80 11.67
N ASP A 106 32.61 -11.88 12.62
CA ASP A 106 33.86 -11.64 13.34
C ASP A 106 34.15 -12.78 14.35
N THR A 107 33.10 -13.46 14.81
CA THR A 107 33.18 -14.62 15.70
C THR A 107 32.10 -15.66 15.38
N GLU A 108 32.43 -16.94 15.54
CA GLU A 108 31.46 -18.05 15.48
C GLU A 108 30.92 -18.43 16.86
N GLU A 109 31.35 -17.73 17.92
CA GLU A 109 30.85 -17.95 19.28
C GLU A 109 29.37 -17.59 19.38
N ILE A 110 28.58 -18.49 19.96
CA ILE A 110 27.16 -18.25 20.23
C ILE A 110 27.07 -17.33 21.45
N GLY A 111 26.42 -16.19 21.27
CA GLY A 111 26.18 -15.21 22.33
C GLY A 111 25.44 -15.81 23.54
N THR A 112 25.58 -15.15 24.68
CA THR A 112 24.82 -15.49 25.89
C THR A 112 23.32 -15.24 25.69
N PHE A 113 22.49 -15.75 26.60
CA PHE A 113 21.03 -15.56 26.52
C PHE A 113 20.65 -14.09 26.27
N ALA A 114 19.79 -13.85 25.28
CA ALA A 114 19.36 -12.54 24.81
C ALA A 114 20.44 -11.63 24.19
N ASN A 115 21.64 -12.15 23.92
CA ASN A 115 22.67 -11.48 23.13
C ASN A 115 22.72 -12.07 21.72
N ASN A 116 21.85 -11.55 20.85
CA ASN A 116 21.67 -12.08 19.50
C ASN A 116 22.48 -11.34 18.43
N ASP A 117 23.05 -10.17 18.74
CA ASP A 117 23.75 -9.35 17.76
C ASP A 117 25.13 -9.96 17.47
N ILE A 118 25.43 -10.12 16.18
CA ILE A 118 26.69 -10.66 15.70
C ILE A 118 27.43 -9.55 14.95
N ASN A 119 28.65 -9.26 15.39
CA ASN A 119 29.55 -8.40 14.64
C ASN A 119 30.01 -9.10 13.36
N TYR A 120 30.06 -8.34 12.27
CA TYR A 120 30.42 -8.87 10.97
C TYR A 120 31.21 -7.84 10.17
N THR A 121 32.03 -8.35 9.25
CA THR A 121 32.75 -7.58 8.26
C THR A 121 32.07 -7.71 6.90
N ASP A 122 31.70 -6.56 6.31
CA ASP A 122 31.23 -6.47 4.93
C ASP A 122 32.42 -6.28 3.97
N LYS A 123 32.44 -7.07 2.89
CA LYS A 123 33.45 -6.99 1.83
C LYS A 123 33.44 -5.65 1.08
N THR A 124 32.36 -4.86 1.19
CA THR A 124 32.32 -3.51 0.62
C THR A 124 33.30 -2.54 1.29
N GLY A 125 33.68 -2.78 2.56
CA GLY A 125 34.50 -1.86 3.35
C GLY A 125 33.86 -0.50 3.59
N ILE A 126 32.55 -0.35 3.35
CA ILE A 126 31.83 0.91 3.55
C ILE A 126 31.51 1.07 5.04
N ASP A 127 32.01 2.13 5.64
CA ASP A 127 31.52 2.55 6.96
C ASP A 127 30.13 3.18 6.80
N HIS A 128 29.10 2.43 7.15
CA HIS A 128 27.71 2.89 7.09
C HIS A 128 27.35 3.84 8.24
N ASN A 129 28.11 3.87 9.35
CA ASN A 129 27.80 4.71 10.51
C ASN A 129 27.82 6.20 10.16
N LYS A 130 28.68 6.59 9.21
CA LYS A 130 28.78 8.00 8.75
C LYS A 130 27.47 8.54 8.16
N PHE A 131 26.57 7.68 7.66
CA PHE A 131 25.28 8.12 7.11
C PHE A 131 24.22 8.38 8.18
N SER A 132 24.38 7.82 9.38
CA SER A 132 23.38 7.83 10.46
C SER A 132 22.86 9.23 10.79
N PHE A 133 23.78 10.19 10.95
CA PHE A 133 23.42 11.56 11.30
C PHE A 133 22.61 12.24 10.19
N GLY A 134 23.08 12.17 8.94
CA GLY A 134 22.40 12.78 7.79
C GLY A 134 21.02 12.20 7.55
N LEU A 135 20.89 10.86 7.61
CA LEU A 135 19.61 10.16 7.45
C LEU A 135 18.60 10.50 8.55
N LYS A 136 19.03 10.55 9.81
CA LYS A 136 18.16 10.93 10.93
C LYS A 136 17.73 12.39 10.84
N LYS A 137 18.67 13.28 10.53
CA LYS A 137 18.43 14.72 10.44
C LYS A 137 17.49 15.06 9.28
N SER A 138 17.70 14.49 8.10
CA SER A 138 16.82 14.69 6.95
C SER A 138 15.40 14.18 7.22
N LEU A 139 15.28 12.93 7.70
CA LEU A 139 13.99 12.33 8.03
C LEU A 139 13.21 13.14 9.08
N PHE A 140 13.90 13.67 10.10
CA PHE A 140 13.27 14.54 11.09
C PHE A 140 12.62 15.77 10.44
N ASN A 141 13.32 16.42 9.50
CA ASN A 141 12.78 17.59 8.78
C ASN A 141 11.65 17.19 7.83
N PHE A 142 11.76 16.06 7.14
CA PHE A 142 10.71 15.54 6.26
C PHE A 142 9.42 15.23 7.02
N MET A 143 9.52 14.67 8.24
CA MET A 143 8.35 14.45 9.12
C MET A 143 7.66 15.76 9.54
N HIS A 144 8.36 16.89 9.51
CA HIS A 144 7.78 18.21 9.77
C HIS A 144 7.33 18.93 8.49
N GLY A 145 7.44 18.30 7.33
CA GLY A 145 7.02 18.87 6.05
C GLY A 145 7.94 19.97 5.52
N ILE A 146 9.22 19.98 5.92
CA ILE A 146 10.18 21.04 5.57
C ILE A 146 11.46 20.48 4.94
N CYS A 147 12.21 21.36 4.27
CA CYS A 147 13.50 21.06 3.64
C CYS A 147 13.46 20.01 2.51
N PHE A 148 12.33 19.86 1.82
CA PHE A 148 12.22 19.01 0.62
C PHE A 148 13.00 19.56 -0.59
N ASP A 149 13.28 20.85 -0.59
CA ASP A 149 14.04 21.60 -1.60
C ASP A 149 15.56 21.56 -1.38
N TYR A 150 16.02 21.07 -0.23
CA TYR A 150 17.44 20.94 0.07
C TYR A 150 18.07 19.85 -0.80
N LYS A 151 19.32 20.06 -1.23
CA LYS A 151 20.03 19.01 -1.96
C LYS A 151 20.38 17.90 -0.98
N LEU A 152 20.34 16.65 -1.42
CA LEU A 152 20.71 15.51 -0.58
C LEU A 152 22.12 15.64 0.04
N GLN A 153 23.04 16.28 -0.70
CA GLN A 153 24.40 16.55 -0.24
C GLN A 153 24.46 17.43 1.01
N ASP A 154 23.46 18.29 1.25
CA ASP A 154 23.45 19.23 2.37
C ASP A 154 23.20 18.54 3.72
N TRP A 155 22.80 17.26 3.70
CA TRP A 155 22.62 16.42 4.89
C TRP A 155 23.89 15.70 5.33
N PHE A 156 24.95 15.71 4.53
CA PHE A 156 26.17 14.94 4.77
C PHE A 156 27.43 15.81 4.68
N ASP A 157 28.31 15.68 5.68
CA ASP A 157 29.59 16.41 5.74
C ASP A 157 30.70 15.75 4.89
N PHE A 158 30.33 14.77 4.07
CA PHE A 158 31.20 14.09 3.13
C PHE A 158 30.54 14.03 1.75
N LYS A 159 31.36 13.90 0.71
CA LYS A 159 30.86 13.85 -0.66
C LYS A 159 30.01 12.59 -0.89
N ILE A 160 28.78 12.77 -1.37
CA ILE A 160 27.90 11.69 -1.81
C ILE A 160 27.79 11.69 -3.34
N PRO A 161 27.48 10.54 -3.97
CA PRO A 161 27.08 10.52 -5.37
C PRO A 161 25.74 11.25 -5.56
N ARG A 162 25.43 11.59 -6.82
CA ARG A 162 24.09 12.09 -7.15
C ARG A 162 23.10 10.93 -7.11
N THR A 163 21.87 11.20 -6.68
CA THR A 163 20.78 10.22 -6.76
C THR A 163 20.55 9.80 -8.23
N THR A 164 20.23 8.54 -8.44
CA THR A 164 19.79 8.00 -9.73
C THR A 164 18.26 7.99 -9.87
N ILE A 165 17.54 8.29 -8.78
CA ILE A 165 16.09 8.29 -8.74
C ILE A 165 15.55 9.57 -9.41
N ALA A 166 14.61 9.39 -10.33
CA ALA A 166 13.92 10.50 -10.98
C ALA A 166 13.14 11.31 -9.92
N SER A 167 13.15 12.64 -10.03
CA SER A 167 12.54 13.53 -9.04
C SER A 167 11.02 13.37 -8.91
N ASP A 168 10.38 12.80 -9.92
CA ASP A 168 8.95 12.55 -10.04
C ASP A 168 8.59 11.06 -9.93
N PHE A 169 9.52 10.21 -9.48
CA PHE A 169 9.35 8.76 -9.42
C PHE A 169 8.11 8.35 -8.60
N ILE A 170 7.97 8.87 -7.37
CA ILE A 170 6.81 8.57 -6.52
C ILE A 170 5.53 9.19 -7.08
N ASP A 171 5.58 10.42 -7.59
CA ASP A 171 4.41 11.07 -8.19
C ASP A 171 3.88 10.27 -9.40
N CYS A 172 4.78 9.79 -10.27
CA CYS A 172 4.44 8.88 -11.37
C CYS A 172 3.82 7.58 -10.86
N ALA A 173 4.39 6.97 -9.82
CA ALA A 173 3.87 5.75 -9.23
C ALA A 173 2.46 5.92 -8.65
N LEU A 174 2.16 7.09 -8.06
CA LEU A 174 0.84 7.42 -7.52
C LEU A 174 -0.19 7.74 -8.61
N LYS A 175 0.23 8.34 -9.74
CA LYS A 175 -0.64 8.66 -10.88
C LYS A 175 -0.95 7.48 -11.79
N MET A 176 -0.18 6.40 -11.73
CA MET A 176 -0.48 5.18 -12.48
C MET A 176 -1.80 4.57 -12.00
N ASP A 177 -2.86 4.82 -12.78
CA ASP A 177 -4.20 4.29 -12.56
C ASP A 177 -4.20 2.75 -12.54
N ASP A 178 -4.77 2.17 -11.48
CA ASP A 178 -5.12 0.74 -11.40
C ASP A 178 -6.49 0.47 -12.07
N ASN A 179 -6.98 1.42 -12.88
CA ASN A 179 -8.33 1.40 -13.41
C ASN A 179 -8.47 0.28 -14.44
N LEU A 180 -9.30 -0.71 -14.07
CA LEU A 180 -9.96 -1.74 -14.89
C LEU A 180 -9.49 -3.19 -14.73
N ASN A 181 -8.54 -3.52 -13.84
CA ASN A 181 -8.05 -4.91 -13.74
C ASN A 181 -8.29 -5.55 -12.36
N THR A 182 -9.56 -5.71 -11.99
CA THR A 182 -9.94 -6.51 -10.81
C THR A 182 -9.55 -7.97 -11.06
N LYS A 183 -8.70 -8.54 -10.18
CA LYS A 183 -8.31 -9.95 -10.28
C LYS A 183 -9.55 -10.85 -10.19
N PRO A 184 -9.68 -11.91 -11.02
CA PRO A 184 -10.81 -12.85 -10.92
C PRO A 184 -10.99 -13.46 -9.53
N THR A 185 -9.88 -13.68 -8.82
CA THR A 185 -9.84 -14.24 -7.47
C THR A 185 -10.11 -13.23 -6.35
N ALA A 186 -10.21 -11.95 -6.67
CA ALA A 186 -10.44 -10.90 -5.67
C ALA A 186 -11.75 -11.16 -4.93
N LYS A 187 -11.75 -10.98 -3.61
CA LYS A 187 -12.90 -11.22 -2.75
C LYS A 187 -13.77 -9.97 -2.70
N VAL A 188 -15.07 -10.16 -2.85
CA VAL A 188 -16.04 -9.05 -2.80
C VAL A 188 -16.81 -9.13 -1.49
N VAL A 189 -16.85 -8.00 -0.77
CA VAL A 189 -17.45 -7.93 0.57
C VAL A 189 -18.28 -6.66 0.71
N TRP A 190 -19.50 -6.78 1.22
CA TRP A 190 -20.37 -5.66 1.55
C TRP A 190 -20.44 -5.44 3.06
N LEU A 191 -20.01 -4.25 3.50
CA LEU A 191 -20.02 -3.85 4.92
C LEU A 191 -21.35 -3.25 5.37
N GLY A 192 -22.18 -2.77 4.44
CA GLY A 192 -23.38 -2.00 4.75
C GLY A 192 -24.61 -2.86 5.06
N GLY A 193 -25.71 -2.17 5.38
CA GLY A 193 -27.01 -2.79 5.59
C GLY A 193 -27.73 -3.15 4.29
N LYS A 194 -28.90 -3.80 4.43
CA LYS A 194 -29.81 -4.04 3.31
C LYS A 194 -30.42 -2.70 2.85
N PRO A 195 -30.41 -2.39 1.54
CA PRO A 195 -31.02 -1.16 1.03
C PRO A 195 -32.56 -1.20 1.11
N GLN A 196 -33.15 -0.02 1.21
CA GLN A 196 -34.56 0.20 0.86
C GLN A 196 -34.68 0.33 -0.67
N THR A 197 -35.77 -0.16 -1.22
CA THR A 197 -35.94 -0.29 -2.67
C THR A 197 -37.25 0.33 -3.13
N GLU A 198 -37.20 1.16 -4.16
CA GLU A 198 -38.38 1.78 -4.77
C GLU A 198 -38.29 1.67 -6.29
N VAL A 199 -39.30 1.09 -6.93
CA VAL A 199 -39.39 0.96 -8.40
C VAL A 199 -40.22 2.12 -8.94
N PHE A 200 -39.74 2.74 -10.00
CA PHE A 200 -40.41 3.86 -10.65
C PHE A 200 -40.22 3.83 -12.17
N THR A 201 -41.16 4.41 -12.90
CA THR A 201 -41.09 4.52 -14.35
C THR A 201 -40.54 5.89 -14.74
N LYS A 202 -39.47 5.90 -15.53
CA LYS A 202 -38.89 7.13 -16.08
C LYS A 202 -39.28 7.24 -17.55
N SER A 203 -39.85 8.38 -17.96
CA SER A 203 -40.23 8.63 -19.34
C SER A 203 -39.42 9.79 -19.93
N LYS A 204 -38.80 9.60 -21.09
CA LYS A 204 -38.09 10.66 -21.82
C LYS A 204 -38.21 10.43 -23.33
N LYS A 205 -38.64 11.45 -24.07
CA LYS A 205 -38.82 11.41 -25.54
C LYS A 205 -39.68 10.23 -26.02
N GLY A 206 -40.77 9.92 -25.30
CA GLY A 206 -41.70 8.82 -25.67
C GLY A 206 -41.25 7.42 -25.25
N ASN A 207 -39.99 7.24 -24.83
CA ASN A 207 -39.50 5.98 -24.28
C ASN A 207 -39.72 5.93 -22.77
N THR A 208 -40.10 4.75 -22.27
CA THR A 208 -40.28 4.47 -20.85
C THR A 208 -39.31 3.38 -20.39
N TRP A 209 -38.64 3.62 -19.27
CA TRP A 209 -37.76 2.64 -18.64
C TRP A 209 -38.23 2.39 -17.21
N GLN A 210 -38.22 1.13 -16.79
CA GLN A 210 -38.37 0.78 -15.38
C GLN A 210 -37.03 0.93 -14.68
N MET A 211 -37.03 1.72 -13.62
CA MET A 211 -35.85 2.08 -12.84
C MET A 211 -36.09 1.70 -11.38
N MET A 212 -35.01 1.43 -10.67
CA MET A 212 -35.04 1.12 -9.24
C MET A 212 -34.09 2.05 -8.50
N THR A 213 -34.61 2.70 -7.46
CA THR A 213 -33.81 3.45 -6.50
C THR A 213 -33.48 2.54 -5.33
N LEU A 214 -32.19 2.42 -5.01
CA LEU A 214 -31.69 1.73 -3.83
C LEU A 214 -31.18 2.78 -2.85
N THR A 215 -31.81 2.88 -1.68
CA THR A 215 -31.48 3.83 -0.62
C THR A 215 -30.77 3.11 0.51
N PHE A 216 -29.60 3.60 0.89
CA PHE A 216 -28.72 3.02 1.89
C PHE A 216 -28.56 3.98 3.06
N HIS A 217 -28.73 3.46 4.28
CA HIS A 217 -28.49 4.21 5.50
C HIS A 217 -27.12 3.86 6.06
N HIS A 218 -26.19 4.81 6.01
CA HIS A 218 -24.87 4.70 6.61
C HIS A 218 -24.81 5.48 7.93
N LYS A 219 -23.79 5.25 8.77
CA LYS A 219 -23.70 5.84 10.13
C LYS A 219 -23.76 7.37 10.15
N LYS A 220 -23.32 8.03 9.08
CA LYS A 220 -23.20 9.50 9.01
C LYS A 220 -24.11 10.15 7.98
N GLU A 221 -24.60 9.39 7.00
CA GLU A 221 -25.39 9.93 5.90
C GLU A 221 -26.24 8.84 5.25
N THR A 222 -27.24 9.26 4.50
CA THR A 222 -28.04 8.39 3.62
C THR A 222 -27.69 8.74 2.19
N PHE A 223 -27.49 7.72 1.36
CA PHE A 223 -27.26 7.90 -0.07
C PHE A 223 -28.15 6.97 -0.88
N SER A 224 -28.40 7.34 -2.12
CA SER A 224 -29.21 6.53 -3.03
C SER A 224 -28.51 6.40 -4.36
N ILE A 225 -28.64 5.21 -4.96
CA ILE A 225 -28.23 4.93 -6.33
C ILE A 225 -29.44 4.56 -7.17
N GLN A 226 -29.38 4.85 -8.46
CA GLN A 226 -30.43 4.52 -9.42
C GLN A 226 -29.86 3.60 -10.49
N LEU A 227 -30.56 2.50 -10.72
CA LEU A 227 -30.21 1.47 -11.70
C LEU A 227 -31.45 1.10 -12.51
N ASN A 228 -31.28 0.36 -13.59
CA ASN A 228 -32.45 -0.29 -14.21
C ASN A 228 -33.03 -1.32 -13.22
N GLU A 229 -34.30 -1.67 -13.37
CA GLU A 229 -34.99 -2.54 -12.40
C GLU A 229 -34.31 -3.91 -12.22
N ILE A 230 -33.86 -4.51 -13.32
CA ILE A 230 -33.29 -5.87 -13.33
C ILE A 230 -31.91 -5.88 -12.67
N GLU A 231 -31.03 -4.95 -13.04
CA GLU A 231 -29.72 -4.73 -12.41
C GLU A 231 -29.85 -4.36 -10.93
N GLY A 232 -30.83 -3.53 -10.59
CA GLY A 232 -31.13 -3.15 -9.21
C GLY A 232 -31.53 -4.36 -8.38
N ALA A 233 -32.44 -5.19 -8.90
CA ALA A 233 -32.89 -6.41 -8.24
C ALA A 233 -31.73 -7.41 -8.06
N TRP A 234 -30.91 -7.60 -9.10
CA TRP A 234 -29.71 -8.44 -9.02
C TRP A 234 -28.74 -7.92 -7.95
N LEU A 235 -28.48 -6.61 -7.93
CA LEU A 235 -27.53 -6.00 -7.00
C LEU A 235 -27.97 -6.17 -5.54
N VAL A 236 -29.27 -6.04 -5.24
CA VAL A 236 -29.79 -6.29 -3.88
C VAL A 236 -29.50 -7.73 -3.45
N ASN A 237 -29.70 -8.70 -4.34
CA ASN A 237 -29.41 -10.11 -4.07
C ASN A 237 -27.90 -10.35 -3.92
N ALA A 238 -27.08 -9.76 -4.79
CA ALA A 238 -25.63 -9.87 -4.73
C ALA A 238 -25.08 -9.29 -3.41
N LEU A 239 -25.51 -8.09 -3.01
CA LEU A 239 -25.09 -7.48 -1.74
C LEU A 239 -25.49 -8.30 -0.51
N ALA A 240 -26.62 -9.00 -0.56
CA ALA A 240 -27.01 -9.94 0.49
C ALA A 240 -26.07 -11.16 0.56
N LYS A 241 -25.67 -11.70 -0.60
CA LYS A 241 -24.71 -12.83 -0.72
C LYS A 241 -23.31 -12.45 -0.24
N VAL A 242 -22.84 -11.23 -0.53
CA VAL A 242 -21.48 -10.77 -0.17
C VAL A 242 -21.41 -10.02 1.15
N SER A 243 -22.49 -10.02 1.92
CA SER A 243 -22.54 -9.37 3.22
C SER A 243 -21.55 -9.99 4.21
N ILE A 244 -20.93 -9.17 5.05
CA ILE A 244 -20.06 -9.63 6.15
C ILE A 244 -20.74 -10.58 7.15
N TYR A 245 -22.06 -10.67 7.14
CA TYR A 245 -22.82 -11.59 7.99
C TYR A 245 -22.94 -12.99 7.37
N GLN A 246 -22.45 -13.20 6.15
CA GLN A 246 -22.44 -14.50 5.48
C GLN A 246 -21.11 -15.23 5.72
N GLU A 247 -21.16 -16.56 5.84
CA GLU A 247 -19.97 -17.39 5.99
C GLU A 247 -19.18 -17.53 4.68
N LYS A 248 -19.88 -17.60 3.54
CA LYS A 248 -19.25 -17.74 2.22
C LYS A 248 -18.77 -16.38 1.71
N VAL A 249 -17.48 -16.30 1.40
CA VAL A 249 -16.88 -15.14 0.72
C VAL A 249 -16.79 -15.39 -0.79
N PHE A 250 -17.55 -14.61 -1.56
CA PHE A 250 -17.57 -14.71 -3.02
C PHE A 250 -16.38 -13.97 -3.66
N SER A 251 -15.87 -14.54 -4.74
CA SER A 251 -14.91 -13.90 -5.62
C SER A 251 -15.58 -13.04 -6.69
N PHE A 252 -14.81 -12.12 -7.27
CA PHE A 252 -15.21 -11.30 -8.40
C PHE A 252 -15.69 -12.17 -9.58
N GLN A 253 -15.00 -13.27 -9.86
CA GLN A 253 -15.38 -14.19 -10.92
C GLN A 253 -16.71 -14.92 -10.64
N GLU A 254 -16.96 -15.32 -9.38
CA GLU A 254 -18.24 -15.94 -9.01
C GLU A 254 -19.41 -14.96 -9.15
N LEU A 255 -19.22 -13.70 -8.74
CA LEU A 255 -20.24 -12.66 -8.94
C LEU A 255 -20.46 -12.35 -10.42
N LYS A 256 -19.38 -12.29 -11.20
CA LYS A 256 -19.47 -12.10 -12.66
C LYS A 256 -20.30 -13.21 -13.30
N ALA A 257 -20.01 -14.47 -12.96
CA ALA A 257 -20.78 -15.60 -13.44
C ALA A 257 -22.25 -15.55 -13.01
N ASP A 258 -22.55 -15.15 -11.77
CA ASP A 258 -23.91 -14.98 -11.25
C ASP A 258 -24.67 -13.80 -11.90
N PHE A 259 -23.98 -12.77 -12.37
CA PHE A 259 -24.58 -11.68 -13.15
C PHE A 259 -24.89 -12.15 -14.57
N GLU A 260 -23.94 -12.84 -15.19
CA GLU A 260 -23.99 -13.28 -16.58
C GLU A 260 -24.98 -14.43 -16.84
N THR A 261 -25.68 -14.93 -15.81
CA THR A 261 -26.83 -15.84 -16.01
C THR A 261 -28.10 -15.13 -16.48
N GLU A 262 -28.27 -13.85 -16.14
CA GLU A 262 -29.51 -13.10 -16.39
C GLU A 262 -29.27 -11.78 -17.15
N LEU A 263 -28.05 -11.25 -17.11
CA LEU A 263 -27.66 -9.95 -17.66
C LEU A 263 -26.37 -10.06 -18.49
N GLU A 264 -26.11 -9.08 -19.36
CA GLU A 264 -24.89 -9.03 -20.18
C GLU A 264 -23.95 -7.91 -19.70
N HIS A 265 -22.66 -8.04 -20.02
CA HIS A 265 -21.65 -6.99 -19.79
C HIS A 265 -21.42 -6.60 -18.32
N PHE A 266 -21.13 -7.58 -17.44
CA PHE A 266 -20.89 -7.34 -16.02
C PHE A 266 -19.88 -6.22 -15.73
N GLU A 267 -18.78 -6.15 -16.47
CA GLU A 267 -17.74 -5.14 -16.24
C GLU A 267 -18.22 -3.72 -16.51
N LEU A 268 -19.09 -3.52 -17.52
CA LEU A 268 -19.68 -2.21 -17.79
C LEU A 268 -20.55 -1.75 -16.61
N PHE A 269 -21.31 -2.67 -16.03
CA PHE A 269 -22.09 -2.44 -14.82
C PHE A 269 -21.20 -2.21 -13.59
N TRP A 270 -20.19 -3.06 -13.38
CA TRP A 270 -19.34 -3.07 -12.18
C TRP A 270 -18.43 -1.85 -12.06
N TYR A 271 -18.01 -1.28 -13.19
CA TYR A 271 -17.25 -0.05 -13.27
C TYR A 271 -18.15 1.17 -13.58
N ALA A 272 -19.47 1.06 -13.42
CA ALA A 272 -20.36 2.20 -13.53
C ALA A 272 -20.31 3.09 -12.28
N LYS A 273 -20.62 4.37 -12.46
CA LYS A 273 -20.65 5.38 -11.38
C LYS A 273 -21.47 4.95 -10.14
N PRO A 274 -22.66 4.32 -10.25
CA PRO A 274 -23.41 3.83 -9.09
C PRO A 274 -22.63 2.82 -8.23
N ILE A 275 -21.84 1.95 -8.85
CA ILE A 275 -21.06 0.93 -8.13
C ILE A 275 -19.83 1.56 -7.48
N TYR A 276 -19.18 2.53 -8.14
CA TYR A 276 -18.12 3.32 -7.50
C TYR A 276 -18.63 4.06 -6.25
N GLN A 277 -19.83 4.63 -6.30
CA GLN A 277 -20.46 5.21 -5.12
C GLN A 277 -20.62 4.15 -4.02
N LEU A 278 -21.09 2.93 -4.33
CA LEU A 278 -21.14 1.86 -3.33
C LEU A 278 -19.78 1.52 -2.71
N ARG A 279 -18.69 1.61 -3.47
CA ARG A 279 -17.34 1.36 -2.94
C ARG A 279 -16.93 2.36 -1.88
N GLU A 280 -17.31 3.63 -2.05
CA GLU A 280 -17.09 4.69 -1.04
C GLU A 280 -17.84 4.38 0.27
N PHE A 281 -18.96 3.67 0.18
CA PHE A 281 -19.85 3.35 1.29
C PHE A 281 -19.75 1.92 1.84
N GLY A 282 -18.76 1.14 1.41
CA GLY A 282 -18.43 -0.15 2.02
C GLY A 282 -18.51 -1.38 1.13
N LEU A 283 -18.58 -1.22 -0.20
CA LEU A 283 -18.36 -2.32 -1.14
C LEU A 283 -16.85 -2.48 -1.37
N LEU A 284 -16.28 -3.55 -0.82
CA LEU A 284 -14.86 -3.83 -0.88
C LEU A 284 -14.55 -4.89 -1.94
N VAL A 285 -13.41 -4.73 -2.60
CA VAL A 285 -12.82 -5.71 -3.53
C VAL A 285 -11.38 -5.92 -3.08
N LEU A 286 -11.06 -7.13 -2.59
CA LEU A 286 -9.84 -7.46 -1.86
C LEU A 286 -8.97 -8.48 -2.58
#